data_AF-W4LBJ8-F1
#
_entry.id   AF-W4LBJ8-F1
#
_cell.length_a   1.000
_cell.length_b   1.000
_cell.length_c   1.000
_cell.angle_alpha   90.00
_cell.angle_beta   90.00
_cell.angle_gamma   90.00
#
_symmetry.space_group_name_H-M   'P 1'
#
loop_
_entity.id
_entity.type
_entity.pdbx_description
1 polymer ?
#
loop_
_entity_poly.entity_id
_entity_poly.type
_entity_poly.pdbx_seq_one_letter_code
_entity_poly.pdbx_strand_id
1 'polypeptide(L)'
;MSEKLNWKEIQKRFDQEWVELVDYEWDETKPYPSEGIVRVHSNNRKEFDRLILQDPPEDSALVFVGKRKRPENVVLNFNMRHQAR
;
A
#
# COMPACT_ATOMS: atom_id res chain seq x y z
N MET A 1 3.21 -10.73 19.00
CA MET A 1 4.56 -10.18 18.72
C MET A 1 4.61 -9.95 17.23
N SER A 2 4.60 -8.70 16.81
CA SER A 2 4.66 -8.34 15.39
C SER A 2 6.11 -8.06 15.04
N GLU A 3 6.63 -8.72 14.00
CA GLU A 3 8.01 -8.61 13.55
C GLU A 3 8.15 -7.38 12.65
N LYS A 4 9.19 -6.56 12.87
CA LYS A 4 9.55 -5.46 11.97
C LYS A 4 10.31 -6.06 10.78
N LEU A 5 9.81 -5.79 9.57
CA LEU A 5 10.33 -6.35 8.33
C LEU A 5 10.95 -5.27 7.47
N ASN A 6 12.04 -5.59 6.78
CA ASN A 6 12.54 -4.70 5.73
C ASN A 6 11.71 -4.84 4.45
N TRP A 7 11.82 -3.86 3.55
CA TRP A 7 11.03 -3.83 2.32
C TRP A 7 11.21 -5.06 1.45
N LYS A 8 12.42 -5.64 1.38
CA LYS A 8 12.67 -6.85 0.57
C LYS A 8 11.92 -8.06 1.14
N GLU A 9 11.81 -8.16 2.46
CA GLU A 9 11.04 -9.21 3.12
C GLU A 9 9.55 -9.02 2.90
N ILE A 10 9.05 -7.78 3.02
CA ILE A 10 7.66 -7.44 2.72
C ILE A 10 7.32 -7.81 1.28
N GLN A 11 8.17 -7.45 0.33
CA GLN A 11 8.02 -7.81 -1.08
C GLN A 11 7.98 -9.32 -1.32
N LYS A 12 8.78 -10.09 -0.58
CA LYS A 12 8.82 -11.55 -0.73
C LYS A 12 7.60 -12.23 -0.10
N ARG A 13 7.12 -11.73 1.04
CA ARG A 13 6.02 -12.35 1.81
C ARG A 13 4.64 -11.96 1.29
N PHE A 14 4.48 -10.77 0.74
CA PHE A 14 3.18 -10.16 0.41
C PHE A 14 3.09 -9.69 -1.05
N ASP A 15 3.74 -10.38 -1.99
CA ASP A 15 3.67 -9.99 -3.42
C ASP A 15 2.22 -9.97 -3.94
N GLN A 16 1.88 -8.90 -4.67
CA GLN A 16 0.53 -8.62 -5.18
C GLN A 16 -0.54 -8.36 -4.09
N GLU A 17 -0.13 -8.03 -2.86
CA GLU A 17 -1.06 -7.73 -1.76
C GLU A 17 -1.02 -6.25 -1.35
N TRP A 18 -2.11 -5.80 -0.73
CA TRP A 18 -2.15 -4.57 0.03
C TRP A 18 -1.66 -4.84 1.44
N VAL A 19 -0.85 -3.91 1.97
CA VAL A 19 -0.23 -4.01 3.28
C VAL A 19 -0.41 -2.67 4.01
N GLU A 20 -0.85 -2.74 5.26
CA GLU A 20 -0.79 -1.65 6.23
C GLU A 20 0.46 -1.83 7.08
N LEU A 21 1.34 -0.84 7.05
CA LEU A 21 2.54 -0.79 7.86
C LEU A 21 2.35 0.22 8.99
N VAL A 22 2.66 -0.21 10.21
CA VAL A 22 2.82 0.66 11.38
C VAL A 22 4.29 0.67 11.80
N ASP A 23 4.71 1.68 12.57
CA ASP A 23 6.11 1.85 12.97
C ASP A 23 7.07 1.73 11.77
N TYR A 24 6.72 2.42 10.68
CA TYR A 24 7.43 2.33 9.41
C TYR A 24 8.47 3.44 9.27
N GLU A 25 9.50 3.18 8.47
CA GLU A 25 10.44 4.22 8.05
C GLU A 25 10.24 4.52 6.57
N TRP A 26 9.84 5.75 6.26
CA TRP A 26 9.65 6.20 4.89
C TRP A 26 10.50 7.45 4.63
N ASP A 27 11.52 7.27 3.80
CA ASP A 27 12.29 8.36 3.21
C ASP A 27 11.45 9.03 2.11
N GLU A 28 11.09 10.30 2.27
CA GLU A 28 10.24 11.06 1.34
C GLU A 28 10.79 11.07 -0.11
N THR A 29 12.08 10.81 -0.30
CA THR A 29 12.70 10.71 -1.64
C THR A 29 12.41 9.37 -2.34
N LYS A 30 11.88 8.39 -1.61
CA LYS A 30 11.63 7.03 -2.10
C LYS A 30 10.15 6.74 -2.28
N PRO A 31 9.79 5.94 -3.30
CA PRO A 31 8.39 5.58 -3.57
C PRO A 31 7.81 4.54 -2.60
N TYR A 32 8.65 3.88 -1.79
CA TYR A 32 8.24 2.82 -0.87
C TYR A 32 9.00 2.97 0.46
N PRO A 33 8.40 2.53 1.58
CA PRO A 33 9.06 2.51 2.88
C PRO A 33 10.24 1.53 2.89
N SER A 34 11.23 1.81 3.74
CA SER A 34 12.43 0.97 3.91
C SER A 34 12.14 -0.25 4.79
N GLU A 35 11.31 -0.07 5.83
CA GLU A 35 10.92 -1.09 6.79
C GLU A 35 9.62 -0.72 7.50
N GLY A 36 9.00 -1.68 8.17
CA GLY A 36 7.83 -1.47 9.01
C GLY A 36 7.25 -2.76 9.56
N ILE A 37 6.29 -2.63 10.46
CA ILE A 37 5.55 -3.75 11.03
C ILE A 37 4.26 -3.95 10.23
N VAL A 38 4.08 -5.12 9.65
CA VAL A 38 2.84 -5.48 8.94
C VAL A 38 1.73 -5.73 9.95
N ARG A 39 0.71 -4.89 9.92
CA ARG A 39 -0.46 -5.01 10.79
C ARG A 39 -1.61 -5.76 10.12
N VAL A 40 -1.92 -5.35 8.90
CA VAL A 40 -2.99 -5.93 8.06
C VAL A 40 -2.42 -6.16 6.67
N HIS A 41 -2.82 -7.26 6.03
CA HIS A 41 -2.57 -7.49 4.62
C HIS A 41 -3.75 -8.22 3.96
N SER A 42 -3.97 -7.97 2.67
CA SER A 42 -4.92 -8.74 1.85
C SER A 42 -4.65 -8.53 0.36
N ASN A 43 -4.86 -9.58 -0.44
CA ASN A 43 -4.81 -9.50 -1.90
C ASN A 43 -6.05 -8.79 -2.51
N ASN A 44 -7.11 -8.56 -1.72
CA ASN A 44 -8.34 -7.94 -2.16
C ASN A 44 -8.50 -6.56 -1.53
N ARG A 45 -8.54 -5.52 -2.37
CA ARG A 45 -8.67 -4.14 -1.87
C ARG A 45 -9.89 -3.91 -0.99
N LYS A 46 -11.05 -4.51 -1.32
CA LYS A 46 -12.28 -4.33 -0.53
C LYS A 46 -12.20 -4.97 0.85
N GLU A 47 -11.51 -6.10 0.93
CA GLU A 47 -11.28 -6.78 2.20
C GLU A 47 -10.26 -6.01 3.04
N PHE A 48 -9.16 -5.59 2.42
CA PHE A 48 -8.16 -4.72 3.03
C PHE A 48 -8.79 -3.46 3.65
N ASP A 49 -9.63 -2.75 2.90
CA ASP A 49 -10.34 -1.56 3.37
C ASP A 49 -11.23 -1.86 4.60
N ARG A 50 -11.85 -3.04 4.67
CA ARG A 50 -12.64 -3.43 5.85
C ARG A 50 -11.78 -3.73 7.06
N LEU A 51 -10.60 -4.32 6.86
CA LEU A 51 -9.70 -4.71 7.95
C LEU A 51 -9.08 -3.49 8.62
N ILE A 52 -8.60 -2.50 7.85
CA ILE A 52 -7.97 -1.29 8.41
C ILE A 52 -8.96 -0.39 9.17
N LEU A 53 -10.27 -0.47 8.87
CA LEU A 53 -11.31 0.31 9.53
C LEU A 53 -11.72 -0.21 10.91
N GLN A 54 -11.39 -1.46 11.27
CA GLN A 54 -11.83 -2.05 12.54
C GLN A 54 -11.17 -1.41 13.74
N ASP A 55 -9.91 -0.98 13.59
CA ASP A 55 -9.10 -0.37 14.63
C ASP A 55 -8.04 0.49 13.90
N PRO A 56 -8.31 1.75 13.56
CA PRO A 56 -7.35 2.54 12.79
C PRO A 56 -6.20 3.02 13.70
N PRO A 57 -4.93 2.76 13.34
CA PRO A 57 -3.79 3.33 14.06
C PRO A 57 -3.70 4.84 13.79
N GLU A 58 -3.04 5.59 14.69
CA GLU A 58 -2.83 7.03 14.49
C GLU A 58 -1.94 7.34 13.28
N ASP A 59 -0.93 6.50 13.03
CA ASP A 59 0.01 6.64 11.91
C ASP A 59 0.25 5.28 11.24
N SER A 60 -0.01 5.21 9.94
CA SER A 60 0.21 4.01 9.13
C SER A 60 0.40 4.32 7.65
N ALA A 61 1.18 3.47 6.99
CA ALA A 61 1.40 3.50 5.56
C ALA A 61 0.60 2.38 4.86
N LEU A 62 -0.27 2.76 3.94
CA LEU A 62 -1.03 1.83 3.10
C LEU A 62 -0.35 1.66 1.75
N VAL A 63 0.29 0.51 1.54
CA VAL A 63 1.10 0.25 0.34
C VAL A 63 0.60 -0.97 -0.41
N PHE A 64 0.64 -0.91 -1.74
CA PHE A 64 0.45 -2.09 -2.58
C PHE A 64 1.82 -2.66 -2.94
N VAL A 65 2.02 -3.93 -2.64
CA VAL A 65 3.30 -4.62 -2.81
C VAL A 65 3.30 -5.32 -4.17
N GLY A 66 4.36 -5.07 -4.94
CA GLY A 66 4.55 -5.68 -6.25
C GLY A 66 4.13 -4.77 -7.41
N LYS A 67 4.12 -5.34 -8.62
CA LYS A 67 3.77 -4.60 -9.84
C LYS A 67 2.29 -4.78 -10.15
N ARG A 68 1.53 -3.70 -10.24
CA ARG A 68 0.16 -3.76 -10.78
C ARG A 68 0.22 -4.28 -12.22
N LYS A 69 -0.40 -5.43 -12.47
CA LYS A 69 -0.66 -5.90 -13.83
C LYS A 69 -1.69 -4.95 -14.45
N ARG A 70 -1.26 -4.10 -15.38
CA ARG A 70 -2.18 -3.31 -16.18
C ARG A 70 -2.89 -4.26 -17.15
N PRO A 71 -4.22 -4.21 -17.26
CA PRO A 71 -4.88 -4.92 -18.35
C PRO A 71 -4.43 -4.29 -19.68
N GLU A 72 -4.05 -5.12 -20.65
CA GLU A 72 -3.44 -4.67 -21.92
C GLU A 72 -4.33 -3.69 -22.71
N ASN A 73 -5.64 -3.67 -22.44
CA ASN A 73 -6.64 -2.88 -23.16
C ASN A 73 -7.29 -1.76 -22.33
N VAL A 74 -6.69 -1.33 -21.21
CA VAL A 74 -7.23 -0.22 -20.41
C VAL A 74 -6.52 1.10 -20.74
N VAL A 75 -7.26 2.02 -21.33
CA VAL A 75 -6.85 3.43 -21.47
C VAL A 75 -7.32 4.19 -20.22
N LEU A 76 -6.37 4.68 -19.42
CA LEU A 76 -6.68 5.59 -18.32
C LEU A 76 -6.90 7.00 -18.89
N ASN A 77 -8.15 7.44 -19.00
CA ASN A 77 -8.45 8.81 -19.43
C ASN A 77 -8.59 9.74 -18.21
N PHE A 78 -7.61 10.61 -18.01
CA PHE A 78 -7.69 11.68 -17.01
C PHE A 78 -8.30 12.93 -17.67
N ASN A 79 -9.63 13.07 -17.62
CA ASN A 79 -10.27 14.33 -17.98
C ASN A 79 -10.01 15.38 -16.89
N MET A 80 -8.89 16.10 -16.97
CA MET A 80 -8.70 17.34 -16.24
C MET A 80 -9.66 18.40 -16.81
N ARG A 81 -10.83 18.57 -16.17
CA ARG A 81 -11.65 19.75 -16.41
C ARG A 81 -10.93 20.95 -15.80
N HIS A 82 -10.16 21.67 -16.61
CA HIS A 82 -9.78 23.05 -16.31
C HIS A 82 -11.09 23.86 -16.21
N GLN A 83 -11.62 24.04 -15.01
CA GLN A 83 -12.53 25.16 -14.76
C GLN A 83 -11.66 26.40 -14.57
N ALA A 84 -11.45 27.13 -15.65
CA ALA A 84 -11.08 28.53 -15.56
C ALA A 84 -12.32 29.31 -15.09
N ARG A 85 -12.17 30.07 -13.99
CA ARG A 85 -13.01 31.22 -13.66
C ARG A 85 -12.10 32.37 -13.26
#